data_AF-A0A0M3KF26-F1
#
_entry.id   AF-A0A0M3KF26-F1
#
_cell.length_a   1.000
_cell.length_b   1.000
_cell.length_c   1.000
_cell.angle_alpha   90.00
_cell.angle_beta   90.00
_cell.angle_gamma   90.00
#
_symmetry.space_group_name_H-M   'P 1'
#
loop_
_entity.id
_entity.type
_entity.pdbx_description
1 polymer ?
#
loop_
_entity_poly.entity_id
_entity_poly.type
_entity_poly.pdbx_seq_one_letter_code
_entity_poly.pdbx_strand_id
1 'polypeptide(L)'
;MIVDALNTIYVWIGANANPDEKKYAQQTAQKYLETDSHPRHQPQIEIIYQGQETPSFKKLFKNWDDEMFKSESRSFENMRKLMFSNL
;
A
#
# COMPACT_ATOMS: atom_id res chain seq x y z
N MET A 1 4.70 -0.85 1.27
CA MET A 1 3.57 -1.55 1.94
C MET A 1 2.86 -2.39 0.91
N ILE A 2 2.42 -3.59 1.29
CA ILE A 2 1.57 -4.45 0.46
C ILE A 2 0.15 -4.36 1.03
N VAL A 3 -0.84 -4.07 0.19
CA VAL A 3 -2.26 -4.11 0.53
C VAL A 3 -2.93 -5.11 -0.39
N ASP A 4 -3.41 -6.20 0.19
CA ASP A 4 -4.08 -7.28 -0.53
C ASP A 4 -5.59 -7.01 -0.59
N ALA A 5 -6.10 -6.77 -1.81
CA ALA A 5 -7.53 -6.60 -2.09
C ALA A 5 -8.11 -7.75 -2.94
N LEU A 6 -7.61 -8.98 -2.72
CA LEU A 6 -7.95 -10.22 -3.42
C LEU A 6 -7.51 -10.25 -4.89
N ASN A 7 -8.21 -9.51 -5.75
CA ASN A 7 -7.97 -9.47 -7.19
C ASN A 7 -6.80 -8.55 -7.55
N THR A 8 -6.52 -7.56 -6.70
CA THR A 8 -5.41 -6.62 -6.89
C THR A 8 -4.56 -6.56 -5.64
N ILE A 9 -3.26 -6.75 -5.81
CA ILE A 9 -2.23 -6.52 -4.81
C ILE A 9 -1.63 -5.15 -5.06
N TYR A 10 -1.91 -4.22 -4.16
CA TYR A 10 -1.35 -2.87 -4.23
C TYR A 10 0.00 -2.82 -3.53
N VAL A 11 0.99 -2.25 -4.21
CA VAL A 11 2.33 -2.01 -3.69
C VAL A 11 2.48 -0.51 -3.51
N TRP A 12 2.24 -0.04 -2.29
CA TRP A 12 2.38 1.37 -1.95
C TRP A 12 3.83 1.68 -1.55
N ILE A 13 4.48 2.57 -2.29
CA ILE A 13 5.88 2.98 -2.12
C ILE A 13 5.92 4.37 -1.51
N GLY A 14 6.40 4.45 -0.27
CA GLY A 14 6.57 5.73 0.44
C GLY A 14 7.62 6.63 -0.20
N ALA A 15 7.41 7.94 -0.16
CA ALA A 15 8.34 8.93 -0.71
C ALA A 15 9.76 8.77 -0.11
N ASN A 16 9.81 8.49 1.19
CA ASN A 16 11.04 8.31 1.97
C ASN A 16 11.42 6.82 2.17
N ALA A 17 10.85 5.89 1.39
CA ALA A 17 11.31 4.50 1.37
C ALA A 17 12.77 4.46 0.92
N ASN A 18 13.56 3.55 1.52
CA ASN A 18 14.97 3.44 1.17
C ASN A 18 15.14 2.87 -0.26
N PRO A 19 16.32 3.02 -0.89
CA PRO A 19 16.52 2.59 -2.28
C PRO A 19 16.22 1.11 -2.51
N ASP A 20 16.58 0.24 -1.56
CA ASP A 20 16.34 -1.19 -1.67
C ASP A 20 14.84 -1.52 -1.54
N GLU A 21 14.13 -0.90 -0.61
CA GLU A 21 12.67 -1.02 -0.49
C GLU A 21 11.97 -0.64 -1.79
N LYS A 22 12.38 0.48 -2.42
CA LYS A 22 11.84 0.92 -3.71
C LYS A 22 12.15 -0.09 -4.81
N LYS A 23 13.40 -0.55 -4.88
CA LYS A 23 13.89 -1.49 -5.91
C LYS A 23 13.20 -2.85 -5.84
N TYR A 24 13.00 -3.39 -4.64
CA TYR A 24 12.49 -4.73 -4.45
C TYR A 24 10.98 -4.79 -4.17
N ALA A 25 10.28 -3.65 -4.12
CA ALA A 25 8.85 -3.59 -3.77
C ALA A 25 7.97 -4.52 -4.62
N GLN A 26 8.13 -4.49 -5.95
CA GLN A 26 7.37 -5.35 -6.85
C GLN A 26 7.72 -6.83 -6.67
N GLN A 27 9.01 -7.15 -6.51
CA GLN A 27 9.44 -8.53 -6.30
C GLN A 27 8.90 -9.09 -4.98
N THR A 28 8.84 -8.27 -3.93
CA THR A 28 8.23 -8.67 -2.66
C THR A 28 6.74 -9.00 -2.83
N ALA A 29 6.00 -8.26 -3.65
CA ALA A 29 4.61 -8.55 -3.95
C ALA A 29 4.43 -9.82 -4.81
N GLN A 30 5.34 -10.07 -5.74
CA GLN A 30 5.36 -11.32 -6.51
C GLN A 30 5.60 -12.53 -5.59
N LYS A 31 6.60 -12.45 -4.72
CA LYS A 31 6.88 -13.50 -3.72
C LYS A 31 5.71 -13.73 -2.78
N TYR A 32 5.04 -12.66 -2.35
CA TYR A 32 3.82 -12.76 -1.55
C TYR A 32 2.75 -13.61 -2.25
N LEU A 33 2.50 -13.36 -3.53
CA LEU A 33 1.55 -14.13 -4.34
C LEU A 33 2.01 -15.58 -4.60
N GLU A 34 3.30 -15.83 -4.76
CA GLU A 34 3.84 -17.18 -4.92
C GLU A 34 3.62 -18.05 -3.68
N THR A 35 3.63 -17.43 -2.49
CA THR A 35 3.37 -18.12 -1.20
C THR A 35 1.91 -18.15 -0.80
N ASP A 36 1.03 -17.56 -1.62
CA ASP A 36 -0.38 -17.43 -1.31
C ASP A 36 -1.13 -18.75 -1.51
N SER A 37 -1.91 -19.15 -0.51
CA SER A 37 -2.70 -20.38 -0.54
C SER A 37 -4.15 -20.17 -0.99
N HIS A 38 -4.54 -18.94 -1.33
CA HIS A 38 -5.92 -18.63 -1.69
C HIS A 38 -6.17 -18.95 -3.18
N PRO A 39 -7.37 -19.47 -3.53
CA PRO A 39 -7.72 -19.71 -4.92
C PRO A 39 -8.02 -18.38 -5.63
N ARG A 40 -7.00 -17.73 -6.16
CA ARG A 40 -7.13 -16.47 -6.91
C ARG A 40 -7.16 -16.71 -8.40
N HIS A 41 -8.07 -16.03 -9.09
CA HIS A 41 -8.08 -15.97 -10.55
C HIS A 41 -7.32 -14.73 -11.03
N GLN A 42 -6.07 -14.94 -11.45
CA GLN A 42 -5.22 -13.92 -12.11
C GLN A 42 -5.08 -12.61 -11.31
N PRO A 43 -4.47 -12.65 -10.11
CA PRO A 43 -4.24 -11.45 -9.33
C PRO A 43 -3.32 -10.47 -10.07
N GLN A 44 -3.65 -9.18 -10.02
CA GLN A 44 -2.84 -8.11 -10.60
C GLN A 44 -1.99 -7.42 -9.54
N ILE A 45 -0.82 -6.92 -9.92
CA ILE A 45 0.01 -6.09 -9.06
C ILE A 45 -0.07 -4.64 -9.55
N GLU A 46 -0.48 -3.71 -8.69
CA GLU A 46 -0.54 -2.28 -8.98
C GLU A 46 0.45 -1.52 -8.08
N ILE A 47 1.41 -0.81 -8.69
CA ILE A 47 2.38 0.00 -7.95
C ILE A 47 1.83 1.41 -7.77
N ILE A 48 1.81 1.87 -6.53
CA ILE A 48 1.32 3.19 -6.14
C ILE A 48 2.44 3.93 -5.42
N TYR A 49 2.73 5.17 -5.83
CA TYR A 49 3.66 6.03 -5.12
C TYR A 49 2.89 6.93 -4.15
N GLN A 50 3.50 7.22 -3.00
CA GLN A 50 2.95 8.19 -2.04
C GLN A 50 2.63 9.53 -2.74
N GLY A 51 1.42 10.04 -2.53
CA GLY A 51 0.91 11.25 -3.17
C GLY A 51 0.36 11.04 -4.60
N GLN A 52 0.39 9.80 -5.11
CA GLN A 52 -0.19 9.41 -6.40
C GLN A 52 -1.21 8.26 -6.23
N GLU A 53 -1.86 8.20 -5.07
CA GLU A 53 -2.85 7.17 -4.78
C GLU A 53 -4.08 7.27 -5.70
N THR A 54 -4.45 6.15 -6.34
CA THR A 54 -5.62 6.09 -7.22
C THR A 54 -6.92 6.08 -6.43
N PRO A 55 -8.05 6.54 -7.00
CA PRO A 55 -9.35 6.47 -6.34
C PRO A 55 -9.72 5.05 -5.89
N SER A 56 -9.32 4.02 -6.65
CA SER A 56 -9.54 2.61 -6.31
C SER A 56 -8.77 2.20 -5.05
N PHE A 57 -7.49 2.59 -4.94
CA PHE A 57 -6.69 2.34 -3.74
C PHE A 57 -7.26 3.06 -2.51
N LYS A 58 -7.61 4.34 -2.64
CA LYS A 58 -8.14 5.15 -1.53
C LYS A 58 -9.42 4.55 -0.93
N LYS A 59 -10.29 3.96 -1.76
CA LYS A 59 -11.54 3.31 -1.33
C LYS A 59 -11.33 2.10 -0.41
N LEU A 60 -10.14 1.52 -0.36
CA LEU A 60 -9.82 0.43 0.57
C LEU A 60 -9.78 0.91 2.02
N PHE A 61 -9.62 2.21 2.25
CA PHE A 61 -9.53 2.82 3.57
C PHE A 61 -10.80 3.59 3.88
N LYS A 62 -11.44 3.28 5.02
CA LYS A 62 -12.69 3.93 5.44
C LYS A 62 -12.58 5.44 5.54
N ASN A 63 -11.45 5.92 6.08
CA ASN A 63 -11.18 7.33 6.32
C ASN A 63 -9.84 7.70 5.65
N TRP A 64 -9.89 8.06 4.36
CA TRP A 64 -8.73 8.59 3.64
C TRP A 64 -8.67 10.11 3.75
N ASP A 65 -7.48 10.65 4.02
CA ASP A 65 -7.21 12.08 4.07
C ASP A 65 -6.02 12.40 3.15
N ASP A 66 -6.26 13.22 2.12
CA ASP A 66 -5.25 13.61 1.13
C ASP A 66 -4.18 14.55 1.69
N GLU A 67 -4.43 15.16 2.86
CA GLU A 67 -3.46 15.99 3.56
C GLU A 67 -2.55 15.16 4.49
N MET A 68 -2.89 13.89 4.75
CA MET A 68 -2.22 13.02 5.74
C MET A 68 -0.70 12.91 5.51
N PHE A 69 -0.27 12.98 4.24
CA PHE A 69 1.12 12.78 3.85
C PHE A 69 1.79 14.02 3.23
N LYS A 70 1.16 15.20 3.33
CA LYS A 70 1.74 16.45 2.80
C LYS A 70 2.76 17.10 3.73
N SER A 71 2.76 16.76 5.01
CA SER A 71 3.84 17.14 5.93
C SER A 71 4.96 16.10 5.87
N GLU A 72 6.22 16.55 5.84
CA GLU A 72 7.40 15.70 5.62
C GLU A 72 7.59 14.58 6.66
N SER A 73 6.95 14.69 7.83
CA SER A 73 7.05 13.68 8.87
C SER A 73 6.14 12.49 8.56
N ARG A 74 6.75 11.33 8.29
CA ARG A 74 6.12 10.02 8.51
C ARG A 74 5.82 9.89 10.01
N SER A 75 4.72 10.47 10.47
CA SER A 75 4.32 10.35 11.87
C SER A 75 3.70 8.97 12.09
N PHE A 76 4.10 8.31 13.19
CA PHE A 76 3.44 7.09 13.65
C PHE A 76 1.92 7.29 13.76
N GLU A 77 1.49 8.51 14.10
CA GLU A 77 0.08 8.89 14.19
C GLU A 77 -0.65 8.80 12.85
N ASN A 78 -0.03 9.23 11.74
CA ASN A 78 -0.64 9.11 10.42
C ASN A 78 -0.81 7.64 10.00
N MET A 79 0.21 6.82 10.25
CA MET A 79 0.13 5.36 10.02
C MET A 79 -0.94 4.72 10.90
N ARG A 80 -1.03 5.11 12.16
CA ARG A 80 -2.04 4.62 13.10
C ARG A 80 -3.46 5.00 12.64
N LYS A 81 -3.67 6.22 12.16
CA LYS A 81 -4.96 6.67 11.61
C LYS A 81 -5.35 5.86 10.37
N LEU A 82 -4.41 5.59 9.47
CA LEU A 82 -4.65 4.77 8.28
C LEU A 82 -5.07 3.34 8.65
N MET A 83 -4.41 2.74 9.65
CA MET A 83 -4.55 1.32 9.99
C MET A 83 -5.61 1.01 11.04
N PHE A 84 -5.85 1.92 11.99
CA PHE A 84 -6.55 1.63 13.24
C PHE A 84 -7.55 2.71 13.67
N SER A 85 -8.03 3.58 12.77
CA SER A 85 -8.92 4.70 13.12
C SER A 85 -10.33 4.33 13.67
N ASN A 86 -10.56 3.09 14.12
CA ASN A 86 -11.75 2.71 14.90
C ASN A 86 -11.41 1.83 16.13
N LEU A 87 -10.21 1.97 16.71
CA LEU A 87 -9.90 1.53 18.08
C LEU A 87 -9.79 2.74 19.01
#